data_AF-A0A2J8IHU7-F1
#
_entry.id   AF-A0A2J8IHU7-F1
#
_cell.length_a   1.000
_cell.length_b   1.000
_cell.length_c   1.000
_cell.angle_alpha   90.00
_cell.angle_beta   90.00
_cell.angle_gamma   90.00
#
_symmetry.space_group_name_H-M   'P 1'
#
loop_
_entity.id
_entity.type
_entity.pdbx_description
1 polymer ?
#
loop_
_entity_poly.entity_id
_entity_poly.type
_entity_poly.pdbx_seq_one_letter_code
_entity_poly.pdbx_strand_id
1 'polypeptide(L)'
;MALMLTPHSVLRQRILSVLASTESGSLGATEAKNRVNKIYGDTWTAGDRGSFPKRGTEPKWWSRLGTERARMVEDELLELHAGEDVWTLTPQGWAAARALTLAGYSREQELERRQQMWQALLDNGGPTNVERGLLNNLGIFEGQPGFCVPAMTRTPATPDGVVVSFLNTGKHYDDEVTATGAIYHYPKTNRRGRHDESEVNAAKAAFGLGLPVFFITTGSPQNTRTVHRGYIEDMDDARQVLLVTFADGELPPPPTKEELEAAFNITDDEAPETYSRRKNRPNQVRFAFEVFKRYGAGCAVCPVDVDGLIQAAHIVSKSNQGTDDARNGLPLCANHHLAFDRGYWCIDQDLKLQTKADGPTLDDLAIIRADLSHLVRLPHSEALSRAWTDWQAKQKKPA
;
A
#
# COMPACT_ATOMS: atom_id res chain seq x y z
N MET A 1 40.22 -23.50 -10.72
CA MET A 1 38.76 -23.76 -10.78
C MET A 1 38.05 -22.45 -11.08
N ALA A 2 37.23 -22.38 -12.14
CA ALA A 2 36.40 -21.19 -12.36
C ALA A 2 35.38 -21.06 -11.22
N LEU A 3 35.37 -19.91 -10.54
CA LEU A 3 34.38 -19.65 -9.50
C LEU A 3 32.98 -19.66 -10.12
N MET A 4 32.05 -20.44 -9.57
CA MET A 4 30.67 -20.50 -10.06
C MET A 4 30.00 -19.14 -9.91
N LEU A 5 29.25 -18.74 -10.94
CA LEU A 5 28.50 -17.47 -11.02
C LEU A 5 27.00 -17.73 -10.81
N THR A 6 26.27 -16.77 -10.23
CA THR A 6 24.80 -16.89 -10.10
C THR A 6 24.15 -17.10 -11.46
N PRO A 7 23.29 -18.12 -11.67
CA PRO A 7 22.64 -18.35 -12.96
C PRO A 7 21.81 -17.16 -13.45
N HIS A 8 21.71 -16.98 -14.77
CA HIS A 8 20.94 -15.89 -15.37
C HIS A 8 19.44 -15.95 -15.04
N SER A 9 18.87 -17.15 -14.95
CA SER A 9 17.49 -17.35 -14.49
C SER A 9 17.25 -16.79 -13.08
N VAL A 10 18.24 -16.92 -12.18
CA VAL A 10 18.17 -16.37 -10.82
C VAL A 10 18.32 -14.84 -10.83
N LEU A 11 19.19 -14.29 -11.69
CA LEU A 11 19.31 -12.84 -11.86
C LEU A 11 17.98 -12.24 -12.34
N ARG A 12 17.34 -12.87 -13.33
CA ARG A 12 16.03 -12.47 -13.86
C ARG A 12 14.97 -12.43 -12.76
N GLN A 13 14.94 -13.47 -11.93
CA GLN A 13 14.02 -13.56 -10.81
C GLN A 13 14.17 -12.40 -9.82
N ARG A 14 15.42 -12.06 -9.48
CA ARG A 14 15.71 -10.96 -8.56
C ARG A 14 15.31 -9.61 -9.13
N ILE A 15 15.53 -9.40 -10.44
CA ILE A 15 15.14 -8.15 -11.12
C ILE A 15 13.62 -8.02 -11.11
N LEU A 16 12.89 -9.04 -11.55
CA LEU A 16 11.43 -9.05 -11.55
C LEU A 16 10.85 -8.83 -10.14
N SER A 17 11.40 -9.49 -9.12
CA SER A 17 10.96 -9.32 -7.72
C SER A 17 11.20 -7.90 -7.20
N VAL A 18 12.35 -7.31 -7.50
CA VAL A 18 12.68 -5.93 -7.07
C VAL A 18 11.78 -4.91 -7.74
N LEU A 19 11.56 -5.02 -9.05
CA LEU A 19 10.71 -4.10 -9.78
C LEU A 19 9.24 -4.26 -9.37
N ALA A 20 8.75 -5.49 -9.20
CA ALA A 20 7.38 -5.75 -8.74
C ALA A 20 7.13 -5.31 -7.29
N SER A 21 8.19 -5.04 -6.51
CA SER A 21 8.08 -4.46 -5.16
C SER A 21 7.83 -2.95 -5.15
N THR A 22 7.80 -2.30 -6.32
CA THR A 22 7.45 -0.89 -6.45
C THR A 22 6.06 -0.75 -7.06
N GLU A 23 5.34 0.29 -6.65
CA GLU A 23 3.98 0.59 -7.12
C GLU A 23 3.89 0.70 -8.64
N SER A 24 4.90 1.33 -9.25
CA SER A 24 4.97 1.55 -10.70
C SER A 24 5.58 0.39 -11.48
N GLY A 25 6.18 -0.61 -10.82
CA GLY A 25 6.99 -1.62 -11.50
C GLY A 25 8.26 -1.05 -12.14
N SER A 26 8.65 0.17 -11.76
CA SER A 26 9.69 0.95 -12.41
C SER A 26 10.73 1.48 -11.42
N LEU A 27 12.01 1.41 -11.79
CA LEU A 27 13.15 1.96 -11.05
C LEU A 27 14.25 2.43 -12.01
N GLY A 28 15.02 3.44 -11.60
CA GLY A 28 16.28 3.76 -12.28
C GLY A 28 17.27 2.60 -12.15
N ALA A 29 18.09 2.33 -13.19
CA ALA A 29 18.95 1.15 -13.26
C ALA A 29 19.91 0.99 -12.07
N THR A 30 20.54 2.11 -11.65
CA THR A 30 21.42 2.14 -10.47
C THR A 30 20.66 1.77 -9.21
N GLU A 31 19.45 2.30 -9.04
CA GLU A 31 18.60 2.01 -7.89
C GLU A 31 18.14 0.55 -7.89
N ALA A 32 17.68 0.03 -9.04
CA ALA A 32 17.29 -1.37 -9.21
C ALA A 32 18.44 -2.31 -8.81
N LYS A 33 19.65 -2.08 -9.32
CA LYS A 33 20.84 -2.88 -8.98
C LYS A 33 21.20 -2.77 -7.49
N ASN A 34 21.17 -1.57 -6.92
CA ASN A 34 21.44 -1.36 -5.50
C ASN A 34 20.41 -2.09 -4.63
N ARG A 35 19.13 -2.08 -5.01
CA ARG A 35 18.05 -2.75 -4.28
C ARG A 35 18.15 -4.28 -4.41
N VAL A 36 18.51 -4.80 -5.59
CA VAL A 36 18.85 -6.22 -5.76
C VAL A 36 20.02 -6.60 -4.84
N ASN A 37 21.07 -5.79 -4.76
CA ASN A 37 22.20 -6.07 -3.86
C ASN A 37 21.83 -5.92 -2.38
N LYS A 38 20.96 -4.97 -2.03
CA LYS A 38 20.48 -4.81 -0.64
C LYS A 38 19.69 -6.04 -0.18
N ILE A 39 18.86 -6.61 -1.05
CA ILE A 39 17.99 -7.75 -0.71
C ILE A 39 18.74 -9.08 -0.79
N TYR A 40 19.54 -9.29 -1.85
CA TYR A 40 20.18 -10.58 -2.14
C TYR A 40 21.70 -10.57 -1.92
N GLY A 41 22.26 -9.52 -1.33
CA GLY A 41 23.70 -9.27 -1.24
C GLY A 41 24.50 -10.41 -0.61
N ASP A 42 23.92 -11.10 0.37
CA ASP A 42 24.58 -12.22 1.06
C ASP A 42 24.61 -13.50 0.22
N THR A 43 23.77 -13.58 -0.81
CA THR A 43 23.63 -14.76 -1.68
C THR A 43 24.51 -14.73 -2.92
N TRP A 44 25.28 -13.66 -3.15
CA TRP A 44 26.24 -13.59 -4.25
C TRP A 44 27.37 -14.60 -4.05
N THR A 45 27.70 -15.34 -5.11
CA THR A 45 28.84 -16.26 -5.08
C THR A 45 30.16 -15.48 -4.99
N ALA A 46 31.24 -16.16 -4.58
CA ALA A 46 32.57 -15.58 -4.63
C ALA A 46 32.96 -15.13 -6.06
N GLY A 47 32.44 -15.81 -7.09
CA GLY A 47 32.63 -15.42 -8.48
C GLY A 47 31.96 -14.09 -8.84
N ASP A 48 30.75 -13.86 -8.33
CA ASP A 48 29.97 -12.64 -8.58
C ASP A 48 30.56 -11.40 -7.89
N ARG A 49 31.21 -11.59 -6.74
CA ARG A 49 31.89 -10.51 -5.97
C ARG A 49 33.24 -10.10 -6.56
N GLY A 50 33.86 -10.95 -7.39
CA GLY A 50 35.07 -10.59 -8.11
C GLY A 50 34.81 -9.55 -9.20
N SER A 51 35.86 -9.01 -9.80
CA SER A 51 35.77 -8.07 -10.92
C SER A 51 36.14 -8.72 -12.25
N PHE A 52 35.74 -8.10 -13.37
CA PHE A 52 36.22 -8.51 -14.69
C PHE A 52 37.66 -8.01 -14.91
N PRO A 53 38.57 -8.83 -15.48
CA PRO A 53 39.97 -8.43 -15.68
C PRO A 53 40.18 -7.15 -16.49
N LYS A 54 39.19 -6.74 -17.29
CA LYS A 54 39.25 -5.59 -18.21
C LYS A 54 38.27 -4.44 -17.88
N ARG A 55 37.49 -4.50 -16.80
CA ARG A 55 36.45 -3.48 -16.46
C ARG A 55 36.61 -2.82 -15.07
N GLY A 56 37.81 -2.79 -14.51
CA GLY A 56 38.07 -2.05 -13.25
C GLY A 56 37.61 -2.77 -11.98
N THR A 57 37.28 -2.02 -10.92
CA THR A 57 36.89 -2.51 -9.59
C THR A 57 35.42 -2.90 -9.45
N GLU A 58 34.62 -2.77 -10.52
CA GLU A 58 33.20 -3.08 -10.50
C GLU A 58 32.96 -4.60 -10.32
N PRO A 59 32.12 -5.01 -9.36
CA PRO A 59 31.84 -6.42 -9.14
C PRO A 59 31.01 -7.01 -10.28
N LYS A 60 31.27 -8.27 -10.65
CA LYS A 60 30.64 -8.93 -11.81
C LYS A 60 29.12 -8.95 -11.72
N TRP A 61 28.53 -9.09 -10.52
CA TRP A 61 27.07 -9.08 -10.37
C TRP A 61 26.44 -7.80 -10.94
N TRP A 62 27.09 -6.65 -10.79
CA TRP A 62 26.57 -5.36 -11.25
C TRP A 62 26.38 -5.34 -12.76
N SER A 63 27.44 -5.67 -13.50
CA SER A 63 27.36 -5.68 -14.96
C SER A 63 26.44 -6.80 -15.46
N ARG A 64 26.39 -7.95 -14.76
CA ARG A 64 25.55 -9.08 -15.14
C ARG A 64 24.06 -8.81 -14.96
N LEU A 65 23.65 -8.02 -13.97
CA LEU A 65 22.27 -7.54 -13.86
C LEU A 65 21.88 -6.68 -15.07
N GLY A 66 22.79 -5.83 -15.55
CA GLY A 66 22.56 -5.06 -16.79
C GLY A 66 22.42 -5.95 -18.03
N THR A 67 23.25 -7.00 -18.15
CA THR A 67 23.12 -7.99 -19.23
C THR A 67 21.81 -8.74 -19.17
N GLU A 68 21.36 -9.15 -17.97
CA GLU A 68 20.08 -9.84 -17.84
C GLU A 68 18.90 -8.91 -18.14
N ARG A 69 18.96 -7.64 -17.74
CA ARG A 69 17.96 -6.64 -18.12
C ARG A 69 17.80 -6.54 -19.63
N ALA A 70 18.90 -6.50 -20.39
CA ALA A 70 18.83 -6.44 -21.86
C ALA A 70 18.06 -7.64 -22.45
N ARG A 71 18.33 -8.86 -21.94
CA ARG A 71 17.58 -10.07 -22.33
C ARG A 71 16.12 -10.01 -21.94
N MET A 72 15.82 -9.45 -20.76
CA MET A 72 14.44 -9.28 -20.31
C MET A 72 13.65 -8.28 -21.17
N VAL A 73 14.31 -7.30 -21.78
CA VAL A 73 13.69 -6.42 -22.79
C VAL A 73 13.40 -7.19 -24.08
N GLU A 74 14.35 -8.02 -24.54
CA GLU A 74 14.16 -8.91 -25.70
C GLU A 74 13.01 -9.92 -25.48
N ASP A 75 12.88 -10.44 -24.26
CA ASP A 75 11.83 -11.37 -23.84
C ASP A 75 10.49 -10.66 -23.51
N GLU A 76 10.37 -9.36 -23.82
CA GLU A 76 9.17 -8.54 -23.58
C GLU A 76 8.72 -8.45 -22.11
N LEU A 77 9.62 -8.74 -21.16
CA LEU A 77 9.37 -8.62 -19.71
C LEU A 77 9.61 -7.20 -19.19
N LEU A 78 10.46 -6.43 -19.87
CA LEU A 78 10.75 -5.04 -19.53
C LEU A 78 10.53 -4.13 -20.74
N GLU A 79 10.03 -2.93 -20.48
CA GLU A 79 9.83 -1.92 -21.50
C GLU A 79 11.16 -1.49 -22.13
N LEU A 80 11.10 -1.23 -23.43
CA LEU A 80 12.20 -0.60 -24.15
C LEU A 80 12.10 0.92 -24.00
N HIS A 81 12.97 1.48 -23.16
CA HIS A 81 13.11 2.93 -23.00
C HIS A 81 14.16 3.49 -23.96
N ALA A 82 13.79 4.46 -24.78
CA ALA A 82 14.71 5.18 -25.66
C ALA A 82 15.31 6.39 -24.93
N GLY A 83 16.52 6.23 -24.39
CA GLY A 83 17.32 7.33 -23.83
C GLY A 83 17.34 7.46 -22.31
N GLU A 84 16.42 6.80 -21.59
CA GLU A 84 16.41 6.74 -20.13
C GLU A 84 16.85 5.36 -19.61
N ASP A 85 17.80 5.32 -18.65
CA ASP A 85 18.27 4.06 -18.03
C ASP A 85 17.30 3.64 -16.90
N VAL A 86 16.06 3.40 -17.30
CA VAL A 86 14.93 3.01 -16.43
C VAL A 86 14.54 1.58 -16.75
N TRP A 87 14.22 0.82 -15.70
CA TRP A 87 13.81 -0.57 -15.78
C TRP A 87 12.35 -0.62 -15.37
N THR A 88 11.45 -0.85 -16.34
CA THR A 88 10.00 -0.86 -16.11
C THR A 88 9.42 -2.19 -16.59
N LEU A 89 8.58 -2.81 -15.75
CA LEU A 89 7.85 -4.04 -16.12
C LEU A 89 6.79 -3.76 -17.19
N THR A 90 6.75 -4.60 -18.21
CA THR A 90 5.59 -4.70 -19.11
C THR A 90 4.45 -5.45 -18.40
N PRO A 91 3.23 -5.50 -18.97
CA PRO A 91 2.17 -6.39 -18.46
C PRO A 91 2.60 -7.87 -18.37
N GLN A 92 3.41 -8.34 -19.34
CA GLN A 92 4.00 -9.67 -19.30
C GLN A 92 5.08 -9.80 -18.23
N GLY A 93 5.88 -8.76 -18.01
CA GLY A 93 6.82 -8.67 -16.88
C GLY A 93 6.13 -8.79 -15.53
N TRP A 94 5.00 -8.11 -15.36
CA TRP A 94 4.14 -8.24 -14.19
C TRP A 94 3.55 -9.64 -14.06
N ALA A 95 3.05 -10.23 -15.16
CA ALA A 95 2.54 -11.60 -15.16
C ALA A 95 3.65 -12.60 -14.81
N ALA A 96 4.84 -12.43 -15.37
CA ALA A 96 6.01 -13.24 -15.07
C ALA A 96 6.46 -13.06 -13.62
N ALA A 97 6.51 -11.84 -13.09
CA ALA A 97 6.84 -11.56 -11.69
C ALA A 97 5.83 -12.22 -10.73
N ARG A 98 4.54 -12.18 -11.06
CA ARG A 98 3.50 -12.92 -10.32
C ARG A 98 3.66 -14.44 -10.46
N ALA A 99 4.10 -14.91 -11.63
CA ALA A 99 4.38 -16.32 -11.93
C ALA A 99 5.76 -16.80 -11.44
N LEU A 100 6.63 -15.89 -10.96
CA LEU A 100 7.87 -16.22 -10.26
C LEU A 100 7.57 -16.72 -8.85
N THR A 101 6.56 -17.56 -8.71
CA THR A 101 6.27 -18.35 -7.52
C THR A 101 7.47 -19.26 -7.31
N LEU A 102 8.47 -18.66 -6.66
CA LEU A 102 9.41 -19.16 -5.70
C LEU A 102 9.90 -20.54 -6.06
N ALA A 103 11.16 -20.66 -6.47
CA ALA A 103 11.81 -21.96 -6.56
C ALA A 103 11.64 -22.70 -5.20
N GLY A 104 10.67 -23.62 -5.13
CA GLY A 104 10.28 -24.35 -3.92
C GLY A 104 9.01 -23.87 -3.16
N TYR A 105 8.27 -22.85 -3.60
CA TYR A 105 7.01 -22.44 -2.95
C TYR A 105 5.94 -22.11 -3.99
N SER A 106 5.02 -23.05 -4.18
CA SER A 106 3.90 -22.85 -5.10
C SER A 106 2.88 -21.90 -4.47
N ARG A 107 2.59 -20.78 -5.15
CA ARG A 107 1.50 -19.87 -4.77
C ARG A 107 0.17 -20.60 -4.72
N GLU A 108 -0.07 -21.52 -5.64
CA GLU A 108 -1.31 -22.31 -5.72
C GLU A 108 -1.46 -23.20 -4.48
N GLN A 109 -0.38 -23.89 -4.08
CA GLN A 109 -0.37 -24.67 -2.85
C GLN A 109 -0.60 -23.79 -1.61
N GLU A 110 0.00 -22.61 -1.57
CA GLU A 110 -0.20 -21.69 -0.44
C GLU A 110 -1.61 -21.10 -0.41
N LEU A 111 -2.20 -20.79 -1.57
CA LEU A 111 -3.60 -20.38 -1.67
C LEU A 111 -4.53 -21.47 -1.16
N GLU A 112 -4.32 -22.71 -1.60
CA GLU A 112 -5.10 -23.87 -1.16
C GLU A 112 -4.95 -24.07 0.34
N ARG A 113 -3.73 -24.01 0.88
CA ARG A 113 -3.47 -24.11 2.33
C ARG A 113 -4.21 -23.03 3.11
N ARG A 114 -4.16 -21.77 2.68
CA ARG A 114 -4.87 -20.67 3.36
C ARG A 114 -6.38 -20.78 3.21
N GLN A 115 -6.89 -21.30 2.10
CA GLN A 115 -8.31 -21.61 1.93
C GLN A 115 -8.76 -22.71 2.90
N GLN A 116 -7.97 -23.76 3.07
CA GLN A 116 -8.24 -24.84 4.04
C GLN A 116 -8.21 -24.31 5.48
N MET A 117 -7.26 -23.45 5.83
CA MET A 117 -7.21 -22.77 7.14
C MET A 117 -8.48 -21.96 7.40
N TRP A 118 -8.93 -21.18 6.41
CA TRP A 118 -10.13 -20.38 6.52
C TRP A 118 -11.38 -21.26 6.69
N GLN A 119 -11.51 -22.32 5.90
CA GLN A 119 -12.64 -23.25 6.02
C GLN A 119 -12.64 -23.95 7.39
N ALA A 120 -11.49 -24.44 7.84
CA ALA A 120 -11.36 -25.07 9.15
C ALA A 120 -11.69 -24.10 10.30
N LEU A 121 -11.37 -22.81 10.16
CA LEU A 121 -11.77 -21.79 11.13
C LEU A 121 -13.29 -21.65 11.20
N LEU A 122 -13.97 -21.59 10.06
CA LEU A 122 -15.43 -21.51 9.99
C LEU A 122 -16.10 -22.77 10.57
N ASP A 123 -15.58 -23.95 10.22
CA ASP A 123 -16.09 -25.23 10.70
C ASP A 123 -15.98 -25.39 12.23
N ASN A 124 -15.04 -24.67 12.86
CA ASN A 124 -14.84 -24.63 14.31
C ASN A 124 -15.47 -23.39 14.98
N GLY A 125 -16.47 -22.77 14.35
CA GLY A 125 -17.30 -21.73 14.95
C GLY A 125 -16.72 -20.31 14.89
N GLY A 126 -15.70 -20.08 14.07
CA GLY A 126 -15.23 -18.73 13.74
C GLY A 126 -16.16 -17.99 12.75
N PRO A 127 -15.78 -16.80 12.27
CA PRO A 127 -14.51 -16.13 12.47
C PRO A 127 -14.47 -15.19 13.69
N THR A 128 -15.58 -15.02 14.39
CA THR A 128 -15.71 -14.17 15.58
C THR A 128 -15.58 -14.99 16.87
N ASN A 129 -15.12 -14.34 17.94
CA ASN A 129 -15.01 -14.93 19.29
C ASN A 129 -14.22 -16.24 19.36
N VAL A 130 -13.20 -16.35 18.50
CA VAL A 130 -12.35 -17.53 18.38
C VAL A 130 -11.34 -17.60 19.52
N GLU A 131 -11.16 -18.77 20.10
CA GLU A 131 -10.12 -19.01 21.10
C GLU A 131 -8.71 -18.96 20.49
N ARG A 132 -7.77 -18.38 21.24
CA ARG A 132 -6.36 -18.26 20.78
C ARG A 132 -5.72 -19.62 20.48
N GLY A 133 -6.06 -20.65 21.25
CA GLY A 133 -5.55 -22.00 21.04
C GLY A 133 -5.95 -22.58 19.69
N LEU A 134 -7.18 -22.31 19.23
CA LEU A 134 -7.65 -22.75 17.91
C LEU A 134 -6.83 -22.09 16.78
N LEU A 135 -6.55 -20.78 16.86
CA LEU A 135 -5.75 -20.09 15.85
C LEU A 135 -4.33 -20.66 15.73
N ASN A 136 -3.73 -21.04 16.86
CA ASN A 136 -2.44 -21.72 16.88
C ASN A 136 -2.51 -23.11 16.25
N ASN A 137 -3.53 -23.90 16.60
CA ASN A 137 -3.72 -25.26 16.07
C ASN A 137 -3.97 -25.25 14.55
N LEU A 138 -4.66 -24.24 14.04
CA LEU A 138 -4.92 -24.06 12.61
C LEU A 138 -3.73 -23.44 11.86
N GLY A 139 -2.65 -23.04 12.53
CA GLY A 139 -1.52 -22.35 11.90
C GLY A 139 -1.86 -20.95 11.35
N ILE A 140 -2.98 -20.38 11.79
CA ILE A 140 -3.40 -19.01 11.44
C ILE A 140 -2.57 -17.98 12.20
N PHE A 141 -2.18 -18.30 13.43
CA PHE A 141 -1.33 -17.45 14.26
C PHE A 141 -0.33 -18.30 15.03
N GLU A 142 0.96 -17.99 14.94
CA GLU A 142 2.03 -18.69 15.67
C GLU A 142 2.95 -17.67 16.36
N GLY A 143 3.15 -17.81 17.67
CA GLY A 143 4.15 -17.03 18.41
C GLY A 143 3.68 -15.69 18.97
N GLN A 144 4.64 -14.75 19.10
CA GLN A 144 4.54 -13.50 19.89
C GLN A 144 4.90 -12.17 19.16
N PRO A 145 5.14 -12.09 17.84
CA PRO A 145 5.08 -10.80 17.14
C PRO A 145 3.70 -10.49 16.54
N GLY A 146 3.49 -9.21 16.19
CA GLY A 146 2.30 -8.76 15.46
C GLY A 146 2.15 -9.38 14.06
N PHE A 147 3.21 -9.98 13.51
CA PHE A 147 3.20 -10.71 12.24
C PHE A 147 3.41 -12.20 12.50
N CYS A 148 2.54 -13.04 11.93
CA CYS A 148 2.76 -14.48 11.87
C CYS A 148 3.41 -14.83 10.53
N VAL A 149 4.66 -15.26 10.60
CA VAL A 149 5.45 -15.71 9.43
C VAL A 149 5.94 -17.14 9.68
N PRO A 150 5.15 -18.16 9.27
CA PRO A 150 5.50 -19.56 9.54
C PRO A 150 6.82 -19.97 8.89
N ALA A 151 7.60 -20.81 9.56
CA ALA A 151 8.92 -21.24 9.08
C ALA A 151 8.90 -21.87 7.69
N MET A 152 7.83 -22.61 7.35
CA MET A 152 7.64 -23.25 6.04
C MET A 152 7.55 -22.26 4.87
N THR A 153 7.24 -20.98 5.15
CA THR A 153 7.19 -19.92 4.12
C THR A 153 8.56 -19.35 3.79
N ARG A 154 9.59 -19.68 4.59
CA ARG A 154 10.97 -19.23 4.38
C ARG A 154 11.67 -20.15 3.39
N THR A 155 11.85 -19.68 2.18
CA THR A 155 12.52 -20.41 1.10
C THR A 155 13.68 -19.59 0.54
N PRO A 156 14.56 -20.14 -0.31
CA PRO A 156 15.57 -19.34 -1.00
C PRO A 156 14.99 -18.15 -1.79
N ALA A 157 13.72 -18.23 -2.19
CA ALA A 157 13.03 -17.16 -2.91
C ALA A 157 12.27 -16.19 -1.99
N THR A 158 11.91 -16.62 -0.76
CA THR A 158 11.34 -15.81 0.33
C THR A 158 12.17 -15.98 1.60
N PRO A 159 13.41 -15.43 1.66
CA PRO A 159 14.29 -15.67 2.80
C PRO A 159 13.71 -15.15 4.14
N ASP A 160 12.96 -14.04 4.09
CA ASP A 160 12.26 -13.48 5.24
C ASP A 160 10.90 -14.14 5.53
N GLY A 161 10.41 -14.98 4.60
CA GLY A 161 9.13 -15.68 4.67
C GLY A 161 8.00 -14.95 3.97
N VAL A 162 6.78 -15.46 4.14
CA VAL A 162 5.54 -14.86 3.63
C VAL A 162 4.58 -14.75 4.80
N VAL A 163 4.09 -13.52 5.07
CA VAL A 163 3.15 -13.33 6.17
C VAL A 163 1.84 -14.07 5.91
N VAL A 164 1.31 -14.69 6.95
CA VAL A 164 -0.01 -15.36 6.94
C VAL A 164 -1.03 -14.52 7.68
N SER A 165 -0.65 -13.91 8.81
CA SER A 165 -1.57 -13.09 9.59
C SER A 165 -0.92 -11.91 10.30
N PHE A 166 -1.76 -10.93 10.62
CA PHE A 166 -1.47 -9.74 11.39
C PHE A 166 -2.28 -9.78 12.68
N LEU A 167 -1.68 -9.45 13.82
CA LEU A 167 -2.38 -9.28 15.09
C LEU A 167 -2.43 -7.80 15.46
N ASN A 168 -3.61 -7.20 15.37
CA ASN A 168 -3.90 -5.88 15.91
C ASN A 168 -4.56 -6.01 17.29
N THR A 169 -3.93 -5.40 18.30
CA THR A 169 -4.45 -5.38 19.68
C THR A 169 -5.17 -4.08 20.05
N GLY A 170 -5.38 -3.18 19.08
CA GLY A 170 -6.11 -1.92 19.28
C GLY A 170 -5.32 -0.85 20.03
N LYS A 171 -3.98 -0.86 19.93
CA LYS A 171 -3.11 0.05 20.70
C LYS A 171 -2.79 1.38 20.02
N HIS A 172 -3.10 1.53 18.73
CA HIS A 172 -2.67 2.69 17.95
C HIS A 172 -3.80 3.72 17.82
N TYR A 173 -4.84 3.47 17.01
CA TYR A 173 -6.00 4.37 16.93
C TYR A 173 -7.30 3.61 16.65
N ASP A 174 -8.42 4.08 17.21
CA ASP A 174 -9.73 3.42 17.12
C ASP A 174 -10.29 3.37 15.67
N ASP A 175 -9.83 4.28 14.80
CA ASP A 175 -10.33 4.46 13.43
C ASP A 175 -9.55 3.67 12.35
N GLU A 176 -8.56 2.85 12.75
CA GLU A 176 -7.67 2.14 11.81
C GLU A 176 -8.21 0.78 11.34
N VAL A 177 -9.33 0.32 11.90
CA VAL A 177 -10.01 -0.92 11.50
C VAL A 177 -11.48 -0.65 11.31
N THR A 178 -12.00 -0.91 10.11
CA THR A 178 -13.42 -0.86 9.80
C THR A 178 -13.95 -2.23 9.39
N ALA A 179 -15.24 -2.31 9.09
CA ALA A 179 -15.85 -3.54 8.58
C ALA A 179 -15.26 -4.00 7.23
N THR A 180 -14.63 -3.10 6.47
CA THR A 180 -14.17 -3.37 5.09
C THR A 180 -12.66 -3.49 4.95
N GLY A 181 -11.88 -3.08 5.94
CA GLY A 181 -10.43 -3.09 5.86
C GLY A 181 -9.75 -2.49 7.09
N ALA A 182 -8.43 -2.44 7.04
CA ALA A 182 -7.60 -1.91 8.11
C ALA A 182 -6.32 -1.26 7.57
N ILE A 183 -5.87 -0.20 8.22
CA ILE A 183 -4.49 0.29 8.12
C ILE A 183 -3.69 -0.36 9.24
N TYR A 184 -2.50 -0.86 8.90
CA TYR A 184 -1.59 -1.48 9.86
C TYR A 184 -0.22 -0.81 9.79
N HIS A 185 0.26 -0.34 10.93
CA HIS A 185 1.59 0.26 11.06
C HIS A 185 2.68 -0.80 11.06
N TYR A 186 3.75 -0.56 10.30
CA TYR A 186 4.92 -1.43 10.34
C TYR A 186 5.41 -1.57 11.78
N PRO A 187 5.89 -2.78 12.14
CA PRO A 187 6.37 -3.02 13.48
C PRO A 187 7.55 -2.08 13.78
N LYS A 188 7.47 -1.39 14.91
CA LYS A 188 8.56 -0.59 15.49
C LYS A 188 8.87 -1.17 16.85
N THR A 189 9.68 -2.22 16.88
CA THR A 189 10.06 -2.89 18.12
C THR A 189 11.50 -2.54 18.48
N ASN A 190 11.78 -2.31 19.77
CA ASN A 190 13.15 -2.13 20.27
C ASN A 190 13.94 -3.46 20.29
N ARG A 191 13.60 -4.42 19.43
CA ARG A 191 14.27 -5.72 19.35
C ARG A 191 15.59 -5.57 18.59
N ARG A 192 16.62 -6.28 19.05
CA ARG A 192 17.94 -6.26 18.39
C ARG A 192 17.86 -7.05 17.07
N GLY A 193 18.44 -6.51 16.00
CA GLY A 193 18.59 -7.21 14.71
C GLY A 193 17.59 -6.75 13.64
N ARG A 194 17.38 -7.58 12.60
CA ARG A 194 16.57 -7.27 11.42
C ARG A 194 15.11 -7.73 11.53
N HIS A 195 14.58 -7.93 12.74
CA HIS A 195 13.25 -8.54 12.92
C HIS A 195 12.13 -7.74 12.26
N ASP A 196 12.03 -6.43 12.54
CA ASP A 196 11.00 -5.58 11.95
C ASP A 196 11.13 -5.50 10.42
N GLU A 197 12.37 -5.42 9.92
CA GLU A 197 12.66 -5.42 8.48
C GLU A 197 12.21 -6.74 7.82
N SER A 198 12.51 -7.89 8.44
CA SER A 198 12.07 -9.20 7.96
C SER A 198 10.55 -9.36 7.98
N GLU A 199 9.86 -8.85 9.01
CA GLU A 199 8.39 -8.88 9.08
C GLU A 199 7.75 -8.03 7.96
N VAL A 200 8.29 -6.83 7.72
CA VAL A 200 7.85 -5.97 6.60
C VAL A 200 8.13 -6.63 5.25
N ASN A 201 9.31 -7.23 5.06
CA ASN A 201 9.63 -7.95 3.83
C ASN A 201 8.70 -9.16 3.60
N ALA A 202 8.31 -9.86 4.66
CA ALA A 202 7.34 -10.97 4.57
C ALA A 202 5.93 -10.49 4.18
N ALA A 203 5.53 -9.29 4.59
CA ALA A 203 4.30 -8.66 4.10
C ALA A 203 4.40 -8.24 2.64
N LYS A 204 5.52 -7.63 2.23
CA LYS A 204 5.78 -7.33 0.81
C LYS A 204 5.75 -8.57 -0.07
N ALA A 205 6.23 -9.70 0.44
CA ALA A 205 6.14 -10.98 -0.25
C ALA A 205 4.68 -11.44 -0.42
N ALA A 206 3.84 -11.36 0.62
CA ALA A 206 2.42 -11.71 0.52
C ALA A 206 1.67 -10.80 -0.46
N PHE A 207 1.99 -9.50 -0.46
CA PHE A 207 1.48 -8.52 -1.42
C PHE A 207 1.88 -8.88 -2.86
N GLY A 208 3.18 -9.07 -3.14
CA GLY A 208 3.67 -9.40 -4.48
C GLY A 208 3.16 -10.74 -5.03
N LEU A 209 2.87 -11.70 -4.14
CA LEU A 209 2.28 -12.99 -4.49
C LEU A 209 0.74 -12.95 -4.60
N GLY A 210 0.10 -11.85 -4.20
CA GLY A 210 -1.36 -11.73 -4.17
C GLY A 210 -2.02 -12.82 -3.33
N LEU A 211 -1.45 -13.13 -2.15
CA LEU A 211 -1.96 -14.15 -1.23
C LEU A 211 -2.92 -13.52 -0.20
N PRO A 212 -4.01 -14.21 0.16
CA PRO A 212 -4.91 -13.76 1.20
C PRO A 212 -4.18 -13.78 2.55
N VAL A 213 -4.45 -12.82 3.40
CA VAL A 213 -3.91 -12.68 4.75
C VAL A 213 -5.04 -12.67 5.77
N PHE A 214 -4.76 -13.13 6.98
CA PHE A 214 -5.70 -13.06 8.10
C PHE A 214 -5.36 -11.87 8.99
N PHE A 215 -6.29 -10.94 9.13
CA PHE A 215 -6.16 -9.81 10.04
C PHE A 215 -6.91 -10.12 11.32
N ILE A 216 -6.20 -10.17 12.45
CA ILE A 216 -6.72 -10.65 13.73
C ILE A 216 -6.91 -9.45 14.66
N THR A 217 -8.11 -9.27 15.16
CA THR A 217 -8.48 -8.24 16.14
C THR A 217 -8.92 -8.87 17.47
N THR A 218 -9.03 -8.07 18.52
CA THR A 218 -9.63 -8.53 19.79
C THR A 218 -11.12 -8.76 19.62
N GLY A 219 -11.61 -9.92 20.09
CA GLY A 219 -13.04 -10.25 20.06
C GLY A 219 -13.82 -9.66 21.26
N SER A 220 -15.09 -10.04 21.37
CA SER A 220 -15.98 -9.71 22.48
C SER A 220 -16.65 -11.00 22.96
N PRO A 221 -16.04 -11.70 23.95
CA PRO A 221 -15.22 -11.17 25.04
C PRO A 221 -13.73 -10.94 24.71
N GLN A 222 -13.03 -10.02 25.40
CA GLN A 222 -11.65 -9.55 25.09
C GLN A 222 -10.56 -10.65 25.03
N ASN A 223 -10.78 -11.80 25.69
CA ASN A 223 -9.85 -12.92 25.65
C ASN A 223 -9.89 -13.69 24.31
N THR A 224 -10.97 -13.55 23.55
CA THR A 224 -11.18 -14.15 22.23
C THR A 224 -10.61 -13.27 21.10
N ARG A 225 -10.70 -13.77 19.87
CA ARG A 225 -10.23 -13.09 18.65
C ARG A 225 -11.30 -13.06 17.58
N THR A 226 -11.28 -12.01 16.78
CA THR A 226 -12.01 -11.94 15.52
C THR A 226 -11.01 -11.98 14.38
N VAL A 227 -11.25 -12.81 13.38
CA VAL A 227 -10.37 -13.01 12.23
C VAL A 227 -11.05 -12.47 10.98
N HIS A 228 -10.39 -11.55 10.29
CA HIS A 228 -10.84 -11.04 9.01
C HIS A 228 -9.95 -11.62 7.92
N ARG A 229 -10.54 -12.24 6.90
CA ARG A 229 -9.81 -12.60 5.69
C ARG A 229 -9.75 -11.40 4.77
N GLY A 230 -8.56 -11.11 4.26
CA GLY A 230 -8.35 -10.00 3.35
C GLY A 230 -7.09 -10.16 2.53
N TYR A 231 -6.67 -9.06 1.91
CA TYR A 231 -5.45 -8.98 1.10
C TYR A 231 -4.77 -7.65 1.40
N ILE A 232 -3.45 -7.64 1.34
CA ILE A 232 -2.70 -6.38 1.32
C ILE A 232 -3.02 -5.73 -0.03
N GLU A 233 -3.66 -4.57 0.02
CA GLU A 233 -4.04 -3.81 -1.18
C GLU A 233 -2.92 -2.86 -1.62
N ASP A 234 -2.26 -2.21 -0.65
CA ASP A 234 -1.17 -1.27 -0.93
C ASP A 234 -0.30 -1.07 0.32
N MET A 235 0.87 -0.45 0.14
CA MET A 235 1.85 -0.15 1.18
C MET A 235 2.46 1.25 0.96
N ASP A 236 2.63 2.00 2.04
CA ASP A 236 3.37 3.27 2.04
C ASP A 236 4.61 3.11 2.91
N ASP A 237 5.76 2.90 2.26
CA ASP A 237 7.05 2.73 2.93
C ASP A 237 7.54 4.02 3.60
N ALA A 238 7.15 5.20 3.10
CA ALA A 238 7.56 6.47 3.67
C ALA A 238 6.85 6.71 5.01
N ARG A 239 5.56 6.38 5.07
CA ARG A 239 4.74 6.41 6.28
C ARG A 239 4.86 5.15 7.13
N GLN A 240 5.46 4.09 6.59
CA GLN A 240 5.60 2.78 7.23
C GLN A 240 4.25 2.16 7.61
N VAL A 241 3.29 2.15 6.68
CA VAL A 241 1.96 1.56 6.86
C VAL A 241 1.59 0.66 5.68
N LEU A 242 0.69 -0.29 5.91
CA LEU A 242 0.04 -1.08 4.86
C LEU A 242 -1.47 -1.02 4.97
N LEU A 243 -2.15 -1.14 3.83
CA LEU A 243 -3.60 -1.22 3.71
C LEU A 243 -4.02 -2.68 3.49
N VAL A 244 -4.87 -3.19 4.36
CA VAL A 244 -5.53 -4.50 4.18
C VAL A 244 -6.99 -4.27 3.84
N THR A 245 -7.46 -4.84 2.73
CA THR A 245 -8.88 -4.84 2.39
C THR A 245 -9.48 -6.20 2.69
N PHE A 246 -10.53 -6.24 3.50
CA PHE A 246 -11.24 -7.47 3.88
C PHE A 246 -12.13 -7.92 2.73
N ALA A 247 -11.99 -9.17 2.33
CA ALA A 247 -12.64 -9.74 1.16
C ALA A 247 -12.74 -11.27 1.26
N ASP A 248 -13.91 -11.81 0.91
CA ASP A 248 -14.12 -13.26 0.84
C ASP A 248 -13.59 -13.91 -0.46
N GLY A 249 -13.39 -13.10 -1.52
CA GLY A 249 -12.82 -13.51 -2.81
C GLY A 249 -11.55 -12.75 -3.19
N GLU A 250 -10.90 -13.13 -4.30
CA GLU A 250 -9.69 -12.44 -4.79
C GLU A 250 -9.93 -10.94 -4.96
N LEU A 251 -8.95 -10.12 -4.56
CA LEU A 251 -8.97 -8.72 -4.92
C LEU A 251 -8.92 -8.59 -6.45
N PRO A 252 -9.66 -7.63 -7.03
CA PRO A 252 -9.46 -7.30 -8.44
C PRO A 252 -7.99 -6.88 -8.68
N PRO A 253 -7.41 -7.19 -9.85
CA PRO A 253 -6.00 -6.95 -10.18
C PRO A 253 -5.73 -5.45 -10.27
N PRO A 254 -4.69 -4.88 -9.60
CA PRO A 254 -4.50 -3.44 -9.36
C PRO A 254 -4.80 -2.59 -10.61
N PRO A 255 -5.38 -1.39 -10.44
CA PRO A 255 -5.80 -0.60 -11.58
C PRO A 255 -4.62 -0.35 -12.52
N THR A 256 -4.84 -0.46 -13.83
CA THR A 256 -3.77 -0.19 -14.80
C THR A 256 -3.37 1.27 -14.73
N LYS A 257 -2.20 1.61 -15.29
CA LYS A 257 -1.76 3.00 -15.40
C LYS A 257 -2.82 3.86 -16.09
N GLU A 258 -3.43 3.33 -17.14
CA GLU A 258 -4.51 3.98 -17.88
C GLU A 258 -5.78 4.13 -17.03
N GLU A 259 -6.10 3.21 -16.12
CA GLU A 259 -7.24 3.33 -15.20
C GLU A 259 -6.98 4.32 -14.06
N LEU A 260 -5.72 4.43 -13.60
CA LEU A 260 -5.28 5.44 -12.64
C LEU A 260 -5.21 6.85 -13.28
N GLU A 261 -4.85 6.90 -14.56
CA GLU A 261 -4.82 8.11 -15.38
C GLU A 261 -6.19 8.46 -15.97
N ALA A 262 -7.13 7.51 -16.04
CA ALA A 262 -8.49 7.72 -16.51
C ALA A 262 -9.24 8.73 -15.62
N ALA A 263 -10.20 9.40 -16.27
CA ALA A 263 -10.91 10.58 -15.80
C ALA A 263 -11.31 10.47 -14.31
N PHE A 264 -10.95 11.50 -13.57
CA PHE A 264 -11.51 11.72 -12.24
C PHE A 264 -13.03 11.68 -12.33
N ASN A 265 -13.66 10.85 -11.51
CA ASN A 265 -15.10 10.87 -11.36
C ASN A 265 -15.42 11.64 -10.09
N ILE A 266 -16.32 12.61 -10.22
CA ILE A 266 -16.77 13.42 -9.10
C ILE A 266 -17.86 12.74 -8.28
N THR A 267 -18.58 11.80 -8.88
CA THR A 267 -19.58 10.96 -8.22
C THR A 267 -19.27 9.47 -8.30
N ASP A 268 -19.78 8.69 -7.34
CA ASP A 268 -19.55 7.23 -7.29
C ASP A 268 -20.31 6.45 -8.38
N ASP A 269 -21.37 7.04 -8.95
CA ASP A 269 -22.24 6.40 -9.97
C ASP A 269 -21.64 6.42 -11.40
N GLU A 270 -20.67 7.29 -11.67
CA GLU A 270 -20.11 7.52 -13.02
C GLU A 270 -18.91 6.63 -13.36
N ALA A 271 -18.54 5.69 -12.47
CA ALA A 271 -17.33 4.90 -12.66
C ALA A 271 -17.55 3.56 -13.40
N PRO A 272 -16.59 3.10 -14.23
CA PRO A 272 -16.68 1.82 -14.95
C PRO A 272 -16.95 0.65 -14.00
N GLU A 273 -17.70 -0.38 -14.43
CA GLU A 273 -18.13 -1.51 -13.57
C GLU A 273 -16.98 -2.21 -12.81
N THR A 274 -15.80 -2.36 -13.41
CA THR A 274 -14.61 -2.95 -12.76
C THR A 274 -14.06 -2.08 -11.63
N TYR A 275 -14.08 -0.76 -11.81
CA TYR A 275 -13.69 0.21 -10.79
C TYR A 275 -14.80 0.39 -9.73
N SER A 276 -16.06 0.31 -10.14
CA SER A 276 -17.23 0.29 -9.25
C SER A 276 -17.19 -0.88 -8.26
N ARG A 277 -16.77 -2.09 -8.68
CA ARG A 277 -16.59 -3.24 -7.76
C ARG A 277 -15.53 -3.01 -6.67
N ARG A 278 -14.52 -2.16 -6.92
CA ARG A 278 -13.55 -1.71 -5.90
C ARG A 278 -14.11 -0.62 -5.00
N LYS A 279 -14.87 0.31 -5.58
CA LYS A 279 -15.46 1.48 -4.92
C LYS A 279 -16.68 1.16 -4.05
N ASN A 280 -17.48 0.15 -4.40
CA ASN A 280 -18.75 -0.18 -3.72
C ASN A 280 -18.59 -0.82 -2.34
N ARG A 281 -17.41 -0.74 -1.73
CA ARG A 281 -17.21 -1.12 -0.33
C ARG A 281 -17.08 0.17 0.47
N PRO A 282 -17.84 0.37 1.56
CA PRO A 282 -17.73 1.57 2.37
C PRO A 282 -16.34 1.65 3.01
N ASN A 283 -15.38 2.25 2.31
CA ASN A 283 -13.95 2.04 2.58
C ASN A 283 -13.27 3.36 2.97
N GLN A 284 -13.76 3.97 4.06
CA GLN A 284 -13.17 5.17 4.66
C GLN A 284 -11.67 5.01 4.94
N VAL A 285 -11.23 3.78 5.30
CA VAL A 285 -9.83 3.44 5.56
C VAL A 285 -8.98 3.56 4.30
N ARG A 286 -9.45 3.02 3.17
CA ARG A 286 -8.76 3.16 1.88
C ARG A 286 -8.70 4.62 1.43
N PHE A 287 -9.80 5.35 1.49
CA PHE A 287 -9.81 6.77 1.15
C PHE A 287 -8.77 7.54 1.98
N ALA A 288 -8.77 7.32 3.29
CA ALA A 288 -7.80 7.94 4.17
C ALA A 288 -6.36 7.58 3.79
N PHE A 289 -6.06 6.29 3.59
CA PHE A 289 -4.74 5.82 3.15
C PHE A 289 -4.26 6.51 1.87
N GLU A 290 -5.12 6.60 0.84
CA GLU A 290 -4.76 7.19 -0.45
C GLU A 290 -4.56 8.71 -0.38
N VAL A 291 -5.41 9.43 0.37
CA VAL A 291 -5.24 10.88 0.62
C VAL A 291 -3.90 11.13 1.30
N PHE A 292 -3.60 10.31 2.29
CA PHE A 292 -2.39 10.37 3.10
C PHE A 292 -1.11 10.00 2.35
N LYS A 293 -1.18 9.03 1.45
CA LYS A 293 -0.09 8.69 0.52
C LYS A 293 0.13 9.82 -0.50
N ARG A 294 -0.95 10.48 -0.94
CA ARG A 294 -0.91 11.55 -1.96
C ARG A 294 -0.37 12.87 -1.42
N TYR A 295 -0.84 13.31 -0.25
CA TYR A 295 -0.59 14.65 0.29
C TYR A 295 0.32 14.66 1.53
N GLY A 296 0.56 13.50 2.15
CA GLY A 296 1.26 13.38 3.43
C GLY A 296 0.33 13.31 4.63
N ALA A 297 0.92 13.15 5.81
CA ALA A 297 0.21 13.01 7.09
C ALA A 297 0.01 14.34 7.84
N GLY A 298 0.29 15.48 7.21
CA GLY A 298 0.15 16.81 7.82
C GLY A 298 -1.13 17.50 7.39
N CYS A 299 -1.66 18.37 8.24
CA CYS A 299 -2.78 19.22 7.89
C CYS A 299 -2.41 20.12 6.71
N ALA A 300 -3.25 20.14 5.68
CA ALA A 300 -3.05 20.94 4.48
C ALA A 300 -3.05 22.46 4.78
N VAL A 301 -3.71 22.91 5.86
CA VAL A 301 -3.95 24.35 6.09
C VAL A 301 -3.23 24.92 7.32
N CYS A 302 -2.65 24.06 8.16
CA CYS A 302 -1.85 24.47 9.32
C CYS A 302 -0.61 23.56 9.51
N PRO A 303 0.30 23.88 10.45
CA PRO A 303 1.51 23.09 10.69
C PRO A 303 1.31 21.77 11.45
N VAL A 304 0.09 21.44 11.92
CA VAL A 304 -0.14 20.22 12.69
C VAL A 304 0.09 19.00 11.81
N ASP A 305 0.93 18.08 12.27
CA ASP A 305 1.28 16.82 11.60
C ASP A 305 1.32 15.62 12.58
N VAL A 306 0.60 15.76 13.69
CA VAL A 306 0.54 14.75 14.75
C VAL A 306 -0.38 13.60 14.33
N ASP A 307 0.17 12.38 14.29
CA ASP A 307 -0.59 11.16 14.03
C ASP A 307 -1.81 11.04 14.96
N GLY A 308 -2.93 10.58 14.42
CA GLY A 308 -4.21 10.47 15.14
C GLY A 308 -5.01 11.77 15.26
N LEU A 309 -4.40 12.94 15.03
CA LEU A 309 -5.14 14.22 14.98
C LEU A 309 -5.51 14.64 13.55
N ILE A 310 -4.91 13.99 12.55
CA ILE A 310 -5.13 14.25 11.13
C ILE A 310 -6.12 13.25 10.55
N GLN A 311 -7.08 13.77 9.80
CA GLN A 311 -8.18 13.04 9.18
C GLN A 311 -8.19 13.32 7.67
N ALA A 312 -8.66 12.36 6.88
CA ALA A 312 -8.93 12.59 5.47
C ALA A 312 -10.33 13.17 5.31
N ALA A 313 -10.40 14.43 4.89
CA ALA A 313 -11.64 15.15 4.66
C ALA A 313 -12.00 15.11 3.18
N HIS A 314 -13.25 14.78 2.86
CA HIS A 314 -13.76 14.90 1.49
C HIS A 314 -13.99 16.37 1.13
N ILE A 315 -13.49 16.80 -0.03
CA ILE A 315 -13.75 18.13 -0.60
C ILE A 315 -15.23 18.22 -1.01
N VAL A 316 -15.70 17.25 -1.80
CA VAL A 316 -17.13 17.01 -2.05
C VAL A 316 -17.59 15.91 -1.10
N SER A 317 -18.44 16.27 -0.13
CA SER A 317 -18.90 15.33 0.91
C SER A 317 -19.65 14.12 0.36
N LYS A 318 -19.65 13.02 1.13
CA LYS A 318 -20.48 11.83 0.84
C LYS A 318 -21.97 12.12 0.76
N SER A 319 -22.49 13.04 1.56
CA SER A 319 -23.89 13.46 1.48
C SER A 319 -24.27 14.11 0.13
N ASN A 320 -23.26 14.63 -0.58
CA ASN A 320 -23.38 15.18 -1.93
C ASN A 320 -22.87 14.19 -3.01
N GLN A 321 -22.80 12.89 -2.70
CA GLN A 321 -22.34 11.82 -3.59
C GLN A 321 -20.85 11.93 -4.00
N GLY A 322 -20.02 12.62 -3.23
CA GLY A 322 -18.60 12.75 -3.54
C GLY A 322 -17.83 11.42 -3.47
N THR A 323 -16.83 11.27 -4.33
CA THR A 323 -16.07 10.03 -4.46
C THR A 323 -15.04 9.81 -3.36
N ASP A 324 -14.71 8.54 -3.10
CA ASP A 324 -13.54 8.14 -2.30
C ASP A 324 -12.22 8.17 -3.12
N ASP A 325 -12.15 9.00 -4.15
CA ASP A 325 -10.91 9.25 -4.87
C ASP A 325 -10.05 10.23 -4.05
N ALA A 326 -8.77 9.93 -3.85
CA ALA A 326 -7.89 10.80 -3.07
C ALA A 326 -7.79 12.23 -3.63
N ARG A 327 -8.04 12.44 -4.93
CA ARG A 327 -8.10 13.78 -5.53
C ARG A 327 -9.33 14.60 -5.08
N ASN A 328 -10.34 13.95 -4.49
CA ASN A 328 -11.47 14.55 -3.78
C ASN A 328 -11.21 14.64 -2.27
N GLY A 329 -9.99 14.45 -1.80
CA GLY A 329 -9.67 14.47 -0.37
C GLY A 329 -8.55 15.43 0.00
N LEU A 330 -8.51 15.82 1.27
CA LEU A 330 -7.43 16.59 1.88
C LEU A 330 -7.12 16.09 3.30
N PRO A 331 -5.84 16.02 3.70
CA PRO A 331 -5.49 15.77 5.09
C PRO A 331 -5.76 17.05 5.91
N LEU A 332 -6.64 16.98 6.89
CA LEU A 332 -6.99 18.09 7.77
C LEU A 332 -6.89 17.66 9.24
N CYS A 333 -6.43 18.55 10.13
CA CYS A 333 -6.55 18.27 11.55
C CYS A 333 -8.02 18.28 11.98
N ALA A 334 -8.37 17.60 13.07
CA ALA A 334 -9.75 17.47 13.54
C ALA A 334 -10.50 18.82 13.62
N ASN A 335 -9.84 19.90 14.06
CA ASN A 335 -10.44 21.23 14.13
C ASN A 335 -10.78 21.79 12.74
N HIS A 336 -9.82 21.73 11.80
CA HIS A 336 -10.02 22.26 10.45
C HIS A 336 -10.99 21.41 9.64
N HIS A 337 -11.00 20.09 9.84
CA HIS A 337 -11.97 19.19 9.24
C HIS A 337 -13.39 19.53 9.71
N LEU A 338 -13.60 19.63 11.04
CA LEU A 338 -14.90 20.01 11.59
C LEU A 338 -15.35 21.39 11.10
N ALA A 339 -14.42 22.35 10.98
CA ALA A 339 -14.72 23.67 10.47
C ALA A 339 -15.09 23.66 8.97
N PHE A 340 -14.44 22.80 8.20
CA PHE A 340 -14.72 22.59 6.77
C PHE A 340 -16.10 21.97 6.56
N ASP A 341 -16.43 20.90 7.29
CA ASP A 341 -17.73 20.22 7.23
C ASP A 341 -18.90 21.13 7.60
N ARG A 342 -18.68 22.04 8.56
CA ARG A 342 -19.65 23.07 8.95
C ARG A 342 -19.73 24.24 7.97
N GLY A 343 -18.87 24.28 6.95
CA GLY A 343 -18.85 25.31 5.93
C GLY A 343 -18.37 26.67 6.42
N TYR A 344 -17.57 26.74 7.49
CA TYR A 344 -16.96 28.00 7.93
C TYR A 344 -15.90 28.49 6.96
N TRP A 345 -15.28 27.59 6.22
CA TRP A 345 -14.34 27.90 5.14
C TRP A 345 -14.50 26.91 3.97
N CYS A 346 -13.99 27.30 2.81
CA CYS A 346 -13.95 26.50 1.59
C CYS A 346 -12.70 26.83 0.77
N ILE A 347 -12.45 26.08 -0.29
CA ILE A 347 -11.37 26.34 -1.25
C ILE A 347 -12.01 26.71 -2.58
N ASP A 348 -11.56 27.80 -3.20
CA ASP A 348 -12.02 28.20 -4.52
C ASP A 348 -11.27 27.46 -5.65
N GLN A 349 -11.65 27.76 -6.89
CA GLN A 349 -11.09 27.12 -8.08
C GLN A 349 -9.62 27.52 -8.33
N ASP A 350 -9.15 28.62 -7.71
CA ASP A 350 -7.78 29.12 -7.79
C ASP A 350 -6.93 28.64 -6.60
N LEU A 351 -7.42 27.64 -5.84
CA LEU A 351 -6.79 27.05 -4.66
C LEU A 351 -6.74 27.96 -3.42
N LYS A 352 -7.39 29.12 -3.45
CA LYS A 352 -7.39 30.05 -2.31
C LYS A 352 -8.47 29.67 -1.31
N LEU A 353 -8.16 29.84 -0.04
CA LEU A 353 -9.08 29.59 1.04
C LEU A 353 -9.98 30.80 1.26
N GLN A 354 -11.28 30.53 1.37
CA GLN A 354 -12.32 31.53 1.52
C GLN A 354 -13.11 31.22 2.79
N THR A 355 -13.47 32.25 3.55
CA THR A 355 -14.27 32.13 4.78
C THR A 355 -15.70 32.58 4.56
N LYS A 356 -16.60 32.06 5.39
CA LYS A 356 -18.00 32.52 5.41
C LYS A 356 -18.04 33.98 5.85
N ALA A 357 -18.79 34.83 5.13
CA ALA A 357 -18.84 36.27 5.37
C ALA A 357 -19.24 36.65 6.82
N ASP A 358 -20.24 35.96 7.38
CA ASP A 358 -20.68 36.14 8.78
C ASP A 358 -20.06 35.08 9.72
N GLY A 359 -18.94 34.49 9.33
CA GLY A 359 -18.25 33.41 10.04
C GLY A 359 -16.92 33.85 10.67
N PRO A 360 -16.21 32.91 11.31
CA PRO A 360 -14.86 33.16 11.80
C PRO A 360 -13.90 33.42 10.62
N THR A 361 -12.93 34.30 10.84
CA THR A 361 -11.84 34.56 9.88
C THR A 361 -10.87 33.37 9.79
N LEU A 362 -9.94 33.39 8.82
CA LEU A 362 -8.90 32.36 8.74
C LEU A 362 -8.05 32.34 10.03
N ASP A 363 -7.75 33.51 10.57
CA ASP A 363 -6.98 33.65 11.81
C ASP A 363 -7.75 33.10 13.02
N ASP A 364 -9.06 33.37 13.12
CA ASP A 364 -9.92 32.81 14.18
C ASP A 364 -9.96 31.28 14.13
N LEU A 365 -9.85 30.71 12.93
CA LEU A 365 -9.77 29.26 12.69
C LEU A 365 -8.34 28.72 12.81
N ALA A 366 -7.34 29.54 13.11
CA ALA A 366 -5.92 29.18 13.10
C ALA A 366 -5.48 28.52 11.77
N ILE A 367 -6.03 28.97 10.65
CA ILE A 367 -5.60 28.59 9.31
C ILE A 367 -4.42 29.48 8.93
N ILE A 368 -3.24 28.88 8.74
CA ILE A 368 -1.99 29.62 8.49
C ILE A 368 -1.73 29.77 6.99
N ARG A 369 -2.13 28.78 6.19
CA ARG A 369 -1.94 28.79 4.74
C ARG A 369 -3.17 29.37 4.06
N ALA A 370 -2.99 30.44 3.30
CA ALA A 370 -4.08 31.10 2.58
C ALA A 370 -4.48 30.38 1.27
N ASP A 371 -3.66 29.43 0.81
CA ASP A 371 -3.91 28.64 -0.39
C ASP A 371 -3.26 27.25 -0.32
N LEU A 372 -3.62 26.38 -1.27
CA LEU A 372 -3.12 25.01 -1.40
C LEU A 372 -1.98 24.84 -2.42
N SER A 373 -1.39 25.92 -2.94
CA SER A 373 -0.35 25.85 -3.99
C SER A 373 0.95 25.17 -3.52
N HIS A 374 1.15 25.08 -2.20
CA HIS A 374 2.28 24.39 -1.58
C HIS A 374 2.21 22.85 -1.68
N LEU A 375 1.06 22.27 -2.04
CA LEU A 375 0.91 20.82 -2.19
C LEU A 375 1.60 20.33 -3.46
N VAL A 376 2.45 19.31 -3.34
CA VAL A 376 3.17 18.70 -4.49
C VAL A 376 2.22 18.16 -5.54
N ARG A 377 1.10 17.56 -5.09
CA ARG A 377 -0.01 17.11 -5.93
C ARG A 377 -1.23 17.90 -5.52
N LEU A 378 -1.97 18.45 -6.47
CA LEU A 378 -3.16 19.26 -6.20
C LEU A 378 -4.45 18.40 -6.16
N PRO A 379 -5.50 18.83 -5.45
CA PRO A 379 -6.85 18.30 -5.63
C PRO A 379 -7.36 18.42 -7.07
N HIS A 380 -8.35 17.61 -7.43
CA HIS A 380 -8.93 17.70 -8.76
C HIS A 380 -9.72 19.01 -8.92
N SER A 381 -9.58 19.68 -10.07
CA SER A 381 -10.26 20.95 -10.36
C SER A 381 -11.78 20.82 -10.32
N GLU A 382 -12.33 19.70 -10.76
CA GLU A 382 -13.78 19.45 -10.70
C GLU A 382 -14.31 19.33 -9.27
N ALA A 383 -13.56 18.65 -8.38
CA ALA A 383 -13.92 18.56 -6.96
C ALA A 383 -13.97 19.95 -6.32
N LEU A 384 -12.96 20.79 -6.59
CA LEU A 384 -12.89 22.17 -6.12
C LEU A 384 -14.04 23.01 -6.68
N SER A 385 -14.29 22.93 -7.98
CA SER A 385 -15.37 23.68 -8.64
C SER A 385 -16.74 23.34 -8.07
N ARG A 386 -17.01 22.05 -7.85
CA ARG A 386 -18.26 21.59 -7.25
C ARG A 386 -18.40 22.01 -5.79
N ALA A 387 -17.38 21.78 -4.96
CA ALA A 387 -17.41 22.16 -3.55
C ALA A 387 -17.60 23.68 -3.39
N TRP A 388 -16.91 24.48 -4.21
CA TRP A 388 -17.05 25.93 -4.24
C TRP A 388 -18.48 26.36 -4.61
N THR A 389 -19.05 25.77 -5.66
CA THR A 389 -20.42 26.06 -6.11
C THR A 389 -21.45 25.69 -5.03
N ASP A 390 -21.33 24.49 -4.44
CA ASP A 390 -22.21 24.01 -3.37
C ASP A 390 -22.11 24.92 -2.14
N TRP A 391 -20.90 25.36 -1.78
CA TRP A 391 -20.66 26.25 -0.65
C TRP A 391 -21.28 27.63 -0.88
N GLN A 392 -21.06 28.25 -2.04
CA GLN A 392 -21.69 29.53 -2.41
C GLN A 392 -23.22 29.46 -2.40
N ALA A 393 -23.80 28.36 -2.89
CA ALA A 393 -25.25 28.16 -2.89
C ALA A 393 -25.83 28.09 -1.47
N LYS A 394 -25.10 27.48 -0.52
CA LYS A 394 -25.50 27.43 0.90
C LYS A 394 -25.47 28.80 1.57
N GLN A 395 -24.55 29.69 1.18
CA GLN A 395 -24.50 31.05 1.73
C GLN A 395 -25.63 31.97 1.23
N LYS A 396 -26.21 31.68 0.06
CA LYS A 396 -27.27 32.50 -0.54
C LYS A 396 -28.67 32.20 0.00
N LYS A 397 -28.87 31.12 0.75
CA LYS A 397 -30.16 30.82 1.38
C LYS A 397 -30.31 31.64 2.66
N PRO A 398 -31.28 32.58 2.76
CA PRO A 398 -31.58 33.22 4.02
C PRO A 398 -32.09 32.17 5.02
N ALA A 399 -31.71 32.36 6.28
CA ALA A 399 -32.05 31.49 7.41
C ALA A 399 -33.56 31.36 7.65
#